data_AF-A0A4D6BL99-F1
#
_entry.id   AF-A0A4D6BL99-F1
#
_cell.length_a   1.000
_cell.length_b   1.000
_cell.length_c   1.000
_cell.angle_alpha   90.00
_cell.angle_beta   90.00
_cell.angle_gamma   90.00
#
_symmetry.space_group_name_H-M   'P 1'
#
loop_
_entity.id
_entity.type
_entity.pdbx_description
1 polymer ?
#
loop_
_entity_poly.entity_id
_entity_poly.type
_entity_poly.pdbx_seq_one_letter_code
_entity_poly.pdbx_strand_id
1 'polypeptide(L)'
;MIILNPNSGKYLNRQYHIIILALKRLFSFSMSKRQQHHLLNQIEVMGIGSLTIVLLTAFFIGMVFTFQVAKEFSYLNATNLVGSVLTMTFVRELSPVLTAVIVTGRIGSAFTAEIATMKVTEQIDVLYVLQANPINYLVLPRVLACLVMLPLLNIFALATSIASSIFVSSILYYIPPSVFLDSSSISILDFVYSSIKALVFGFIISTISCSWGLNTQGGARSVGRSTTSSVVTSLLCIFIIDFLLSYFMFHTSVSVFQI
;
A
#
# COMPACT_ATOMS: atom_id res chain seq x y z
N MET A 1 7.07 -5.45 -24.53
CA MET A 1 8.45 -5.51 -25.05
C MET A 1 9.46 -5.52 -23.89
N ILE A 2 9.40 -6.53 -23.02
CA ILE A 2 10.28 -6.70 -21.84
C ILE A 2 10.98 -8.08 -21.86
N ILE A 3 10.61 -8.96 -22.80
CA ILE A 3 10.89 -10.41 -22.69
C ILE A 3 12.19 -10.84 -23.39
N LEU A 4 12.85 -9.99 -24.19
CA LEU A 4 14.06 -10.37 -24.93
C LEU A 4 15.18 -9.33 -24.78
N ASN A 5 15.69 -9.17 -23.56
CA ASN A 5 16.95 -8.44 -23.34
C ASN A 5 17.88 -9.31 -22.49
N PRO A 6 19.09 -9.69 -22.95
CA PRO A 6 20.03 -10.56 -22.23
C PRO A 6 20.52 -10.02 -20.87
N ASN A 7 20.18 -8.77 -20.51
CA ASN A 7 20.37 -8.21 -19.17
C ASN A 7 19.23 -8.51 -18.18
N SER A 8 18.16 -9.21 -18.59
CA SER A 8 17.02 -9.60 -17.74
C SER A 8 17.45 -10.46 -16.55
N GLY A 9 18.43 -11.36 -16.76
CA GLY A 9 18.98 -12.20 -15.70
C GLY A 9 19.68 -11.41 -14.58
N LYS A 10 20.42 -10.34 -14.92
CA LYS A 10 21.06 -9.46 -13.93
C LYS A 10 20.05 -8.60 -13.17
N TYR A 11 18.97 -8.16 -13.84
CA TYR A 11 17.87 -7.43 -13.21
C TYR A 11 17.12 -8.30 -12.19
N LEU A 12 16.77 -9.53 -12.59
CA LEU A 12 16.07 -10.49 -11.74
C LEU A 12 16.92 -10.82 -10.50
N ASN A 13 18.20 -11.16 -10.71
CA ASN A 13 19.08 -11.57 -9.61
C ASN A 13 19.30 -10.44 -8.58
N ARG A 14 19.30 -9.18 -9.01
CA ARG A 14 19.44 -8.01 -8.11
C ARG A 14 18.15 -7.68 -7.35
N GLN A 15 16.98 -7.87 -7.95
CA GLN A 15 15.70 -7.81 -7.24
C GLN A 15 15.60 -8.89 -6.17
N TYR A 16 15.95 -10.14 -6.51
CA TYR A 16 16.06 -11.23 -5.54
C TYR A 16 17.03 -10.87 -4.40
N HIS A 17 18.17 -10.26 -4.70
CA HIS A 17 19.15 -9.85 -3.70
C HIS A 17 18.62 -8.76 -2.75
N ILE A 18 17.85 -7.78 -3.27
CA ILE A 18 17.21 -6.73 -2.47
C ILE A 18 16.12 -7.33 -1.58
N ILE A 19 15.32 -8.25 -2.11
CA ILE A 19 14.27 -8.96 -1.36
C ILE A 19 14.89 -9.78 -0.21
N ILE A 20 15.93 -10.56 -0.50
CA ILE A 20 16.63 -11.39 0.50
C ILE A 20 17.32 -10.52 1.55
N LEU A 21 17.94 -9.40 1.17
CA LEU A 21 18.57 -8.48 2.13
C LEU A 21 17.55 -7.75 2.99
N ALA A 22 16.42 -7.33 2.41
CA ALA A 22 15.33 -6.71 3.15
C ALA A 22 14.73 -7.71 4.16
N LEU A 23 14.48 -8.95 3.76
CA LEU A 23 14.04 -10.03 4.64
C LEU A 23 15.07 -10.35 5.73
N LYS A 24 16.34 -10.61 5.38
CA LYS A 24 17.40 -10.97 6.33
C LYS A 24 17.66 -9.87 7.38
N ARG A 25 17.34 -8.62 7.05
CA ARG A 25 17.59 -7.48 7.93
C ARG A 25 16.33 -6.99 8.66
N LEU A 26 15.13 -7.31 8.17
CA LEU A 26 13.92 -7.36 9.00
C LEU A 26 14.11 -8.31 10.18
N PHE A 27 14.75 -9.46 9.94
CA PHE A 27 15.06 -10.44 10.99
C PHE A 27 16.28 -10.10 11.86
N SER A 28 17.14 -9.16 11.47
CA SER A 28 18.28 -8.71 12.30
C SER A 28 18.10 -7.25 12.74
N PHE A 29 17.54 -7.09 13.94
CA PHE A 29 17.11 -5.81 14.52
C PHE A 29 18.24 -4.84 14.96
N SER A 30 19.49 -5.08 14.54
CA SER A 30 20.62 -4.23 14.94
C SER A 30 20.75 -3.04 13.99
N MET A 31 20.01 -1.96 14.29
CA MET A 31 20.11 -0.67 13.60
C MET A 31 21.04 0.28 14.36
N SER A 32 21.98 0.88 13.65
CA SER A 32 22.84 1.94 14.22
C SER A 32 22.05 3.23 14.45
N LYS A 33 22.43 4.04 15.45
CA LYS A 33 21.76 5.31 15.80
C LYS A 33 21.56 6.25 14.60
N ARG A 34 22.50 6.29 13.65
CA ARG A 34 22.37 7.10 12.42
C ARG A 34 21.24 6.61 11.50
N GLN A 35 21.01 5.30 11.42
CA GLN A 35 19.95 4.71 10.59
C GLN A 35 18.56 5.00 11.18
N GLN A 36 18.44 5.15 12.50
CA GLN A 36 17.18 5.50 13.17
C GLN A 36 16.71 6.90 12.80
N HIS A 37 17.60 7.89 12.71
CA HIS A 37 17.23 9.23 12.25
C HIS A 37 16.72 9.24 10.81
N HIS A 38 17.38 8.51 9.90
CA HIS A 38 16.90 8.38 8.52
C HIS A 38 15.54 7.68 8.45
N LEU A 39 15.30 6.66 9.29
CA LEU A 39 14.01 5.99 9.37
C LEU A 39 12.91 6.94 9.85
N LEU A 40 13.17 7.75 10.88
CA LEU A 40 12.20 8.73 11.38
C LEU A 40 11.82 9.76 10.31
N ASN A 41 12.81 10.28 9.58
CA ASN A 41 12.54 11.20 8.47
C ASN A 41 11.69 10.53 7.38
N GLN A 42 11.96 9.27 7.06
CA GLN A 42 11.16 8.53 6.07
C GLN A 42 9.74 8.25 6.56
N ILE A 43 9.55 7.95 7.85
CA ILE A 43 8.23 7.82 8.48
C ILE A 43 7.45 9.13 8.39
N GLU A 44 8.09 10.27 8.65
CA GLU A 44 7.44 11.58 8.61
C GLU A 44 6.97 11.94 7.19
N VAL A 45 7.88 11.79 6.21
CA VAL A 45 7.60 12.05 4.79
C VAL A 45 6.49 11.12 4.28
N MET A 46 6.52 9.84 4.67
CA MET A 46 5.49 8.88 4.28
C MET A 46 4.15 9.15 4.95
N GLY A 47 4.16 9.34 6.27
CA GLY A 47 2.99 9.46 7.11
C GLY A 47 2.25 10.77 6.90
N ILE A 48 2.80 11.86 7.43
CA ILE A 48 2.18 13.18 7.36
C ILE A 48 2.04 13.61 5.90
N GLY A 49 3.00 13.24 5.06
CA GLY A 49 2.87 13.41 3.63
C GLY A 49 1.57 12.77 3.13
N SER A 50 1.44 11.45 3.19
CA SER A 50 0.36 10.73 2.51
C SER A 50 -1.01 10.81 3.21
N LEU A 51 -1.05 11.12 4.50
CA LEU A 51 -2.27 11.11 5.32
C LEU A 51 -3.42 11.88 4.67
N THR A 52 -3.22 13.16 4.31
CA THR A 52 -4.29 14.01 3.79
C THR A 52 -4.89 13.47 2.50
N ILE A 53 -4.06 12.98 1.57
CA ILE A 53 -4.53 12.43 0.29
C ILE A 53 -5.28 11.13 0.55
N VAL A 54 -4.79 10.27 1.44
CA VAL A 54 -5.44 9.00 1.78
C VAL A 54 -6.81 9.23 2.43
N LEU A 55 -6.94 10.16 3.39
CA LEU A 55 -8.23 10.44 4.05
C LEU A 55 -9.24 11.04 3.09
N LEU A 56 -8.82 12.01 2.27
CA LEU A 56 -9.71 12.69 1.34
C LEU A 56 -10.24 11.74 0.27
N THR A 57 -9.36 10.92 -0.30
CA THR A 57 -9.76 9.92 -1.30
C THR A 57 -10.60 8.81 -0.68
N ALA A 58 -10.25 8.30 0.51
CA ALA A 58 -11.03 7.28 1.21
C ALA A 58 -12.45 7.78 1.54
N PHE A 59 -12.59 9.04 1.96
CA PHE A 59 -13.88 9.66 2.21
C PHE A 59 -14.75 9.70 0.94
N PHE A 60 -14.25 10.26 -0.17
CA PHE A 60 -15.05 10.35 -1.40
C PHE A 60 -15.36 8.99 -2.02
N ILE A 61 -14.41 8.06 -2.01
CA ILE A 61 -14.66 6.69 -2.50
C ILE A 61 -15.68 5.99 -1.59
N GLY A 62 -15.59 6.22 -0.28
CA GLY A 62 -16.58 5.84 0.73
C GLY A 62 -18.00 6.29 0.36
N MET A 63 -18.15 7.58 0.04
CA MET A 63 -19.43 8.16 -0.37
C MET A 63 -19.99 7.51 -1.63
N VAL A 64 -19.19 7.44 -2.69
CA VAL A 64 -19.63 6.93 -4.00
C VAL A 64 -20.01 5.46 -3.91
N PHE A 65 -19.19 4.66 -3.22
CA PHE A 65 -19.45 3.23 -3.08
C PHE A 65 -20.70 2.96 -2.24
N THR A 66 -20.88 3.69 -1.14
CA THR A 66 -22.08 3.61 -0.31
C THR A 66 -23.33 3.99 -1.07
N PHE A 67 -23.27 5.08 -1.86
CA PHE A 67 -24.39 5.50 -2.69
C PHE A 67 -24.83 4.39 -3.66
N GLN A 68 -23.87 3.71 -4.29
CA GLN A 68 -24.17 2.61 -5.22
C GLN A 68 -24.77 1.41 -4.50
N VAL A 69 -24.15 0.93 -3.41
CA VAL A 69 -24.62 -0.26 -2.69
C VAL A 69 -25.97 0.00 -2.00
N ALA A 70 -26.11 1.12 -1.30
CA ALA A 70 -27.35 1.45 -0.59
C ALA A 70 -28.54 1.59 -1.54
N LYS A 71 -28.32 2.11 -2.77
CA LYS A 71 -29.36 2.18 -3.81
C LYS A 71 -29.90 0.79 -4.16
N GLU A 72 -29.01 -0.15 -4.47
CA GLU A 72 -29.40 -1.50 -4.90
C GLU A 72 -30.11 -2.26 -3.75
N PHE A 73 -29.60 -2.15 -2.54
CA PHE A 73 -30.20 -2.83 -1.38
C PHE A 73 -31.52 -2.20 -0.93
N SER A 74 -31.68 -0.88 -1.10
CA SER A 74 -32.98 -0.22 -0.89
C SER A 74 -34.03 -0.70 -1.88
N TYR A 75 -33.65 -0.97 -3.13
CA TYR A 75 -34.57 -1.54 -4.13
C TYR A 75 -35.00 -2.97 -3.77
N LEU A 76 -34.11 -3.75 -3.17
CA LEU A 76 -34.37 -5.11 -2.70
C LEU A 76 -35.06 -5.18 -1.32
N ASN A 77 -35.44 -4.04 -0.71
CA ASN A 77 -35.94 -3.95 0.67
C ASN A 77 -35.02 -4.62 1.72
N ALA A 78 -33.71 -4.62 1.45
CA ALA A 78 -32.69 -5.27 2.26
C ALA A 78 -31.76 -4.24 2.94
N THR A 79 -32.31 -3.12 3.40
CA THR A 79 -31.54 -2.01 3.99
C THR A 79 -30.73 -2.40 5.22
N ASN A 80 -31.19 -3.42 5.97
CA ASN A 80 -30.49 -3.95 7.14
C ASN A 80 -29.16 -4.65 6.79
N LEU A 81 -28.93 -5.05 5.54
CA LEU A 81 -27.68 -5.70 5.11
C LEU A 81 -26.63 -4.70 4.61
N VAL A 82 -27.00 -3.44 4.40
CA VAL A 82 -26.13 -2.40 3.83
C VAL A 82 -24.88 -2.20 4.69
N GLY A 83 -25.04 -2.15 6.02
CA GLY A 83 -23.92 -1.99 6.96
C GLY A 83 -22.94 -3.16 6.91
N SER A 84 -23.44 -4.39 6.97
CA SER A 84 -22.62 -5.60 6.85
C SER A 84 -21.83 -5.63 5.55
N VAL A 85 -22.52 -5.45 4.41
CA VAL A 85 -21.89 -5.54 3.08
C VAL A 85 -20.83 -4.47 2.88
N LEU A 86 -21.13 -3.21 3.26
CA LEU A 86 -20.18 -2.12 3.11
C LEU A 86 -18.95 -2.33 4.00
N THR A 87 -19.16 -2.59 5.29
CA THR A 87 -18.03 -2.76 6.22
C THR A 87 -17.13 -3.92 5.83
N MET A 88 -17.70 -5.07 5.46
CA MET A 88 -16.93 -6.22 4.99
C MET A 88 -16.15 -5.92 3.70
N THR A 89 -16.76 -5.22 2.74
CA THR A 89 -16.09 -4.86 1.48
C THR A 89 -14.94 -3.90 1.71
N PHE A 90 -15.12 -2.89 2.58
CA PHE A 90 -14.06 -1.93 2.92
C PHE A 90 -12.91 -2.60 3.66
N VAL A 91 -13.19 -3.43 4.67
CA VAL A 91 -12.16 -4.08 5.48
C VAL A 91 -11.34 -5.07 4.64
N ARG A 92 -12.00 -5.94 3.87
CA ARG A 92 -11.36 -7.08 3.20
C ARG A 92 -10.62 -6.70 1.92
N GLU A 93 -11.16 -5.75 1.16
CA GLU A 93 -10.67 -5.46 -0.19
C GLU A 93 -10.39 -3.98 -0.38
N LEU A 94 -11.42 -3.13 -0.23
CA LEU A 94 -11.35 -1.77 -0.76
C LEU A 94 -10.30 -0.91 -0.05
N SER A 95 -10.27 -0.90 1.28
CA SER A 95 -9.34 -0.06 2.05
C SER A 95 -7.86 -0.39 1.81
N PRO A 96 -7.40 -1.65 1.98
CA PRO A 96 -5.98 -1.96 1.81
C PRO A 96 -5.49 -1.75 0.37
N VAL A 97 -6.33 -2.02 -0.63
CA VAL A 97 -5.98 -1.79 -2.04
C VAL A 97 -5.93 -0.31 -2.38
N LEU A 98 -6.94 0.47 -1.98
CA LEU A 98 -6.97 1.91 -2.26
C LEU A 98 -5.79 2.63 -1.63
N THR A 99 -5.53 2.37 -0.34
CA THR A 99 -4.37 2.95 0.35
C THR A 99 -3.06 2.60 -0.33
N ALA A 100 -2.86 1.35 -0.74
CA ALA A 100 -1.68 0.92 -1.48
C ALA A 100 -1.53 1.62 -2.83
N VAL A 101 -2.62 1.78 -3.60
CA VAL A 101 -2.60 2.45 -4.91
C VAL A 101 -2.21 3.93 -4.77
N ILE A 102 -2.79 4.63 -3.80
CA ILE A 102 -2.50 6.06 -3.55
C ILE A 102 -1.06 6.25 -3.07
N VAL A 103 -0.62 5.42 -2.12
CA VAL A 103 0.74 5.48 -1.57
C VAL A 103 1.77 5.11 -2.64
N THR A 104 1.48 4.15 -3.51
CA THR A 104 2.32 3.82 -4.68
C THR A 104 2.53 5.04 -5.57
N GLY A 105 1.45 5.75 -5.91
CA GLY A 105 1.51 6.92 -6.78
C GLY A 105 2.37 8.05 -6.19
N ARG A 106 2.23 8.32 -4.88
CA ARG A 106 2.92 9.44 -4.23
C ARG A 106 4.29 9.06 -3.66
N ILE A 107 4.34 8.10 -2.75
CA ILE A 107 5.57 7.69 -2.06
C ILE A 107 6.41 6.80 -2.95
N GLY A 108 5.79 5.87 -3.69
CA GLY A 108 6.51 4.99 -4.61
C GLY A 108 7.27 5.79 -5.68
N SER A 109 6.64 6.82 -6.27
CA SER A 109 7.28 7.71 -7.24
C SER A 109 8.37 8.59 -6.60
N ALA A 110 8.12 9.16 -5.42
CA ALA A 110 9.10 9.96 -4.69
C ALA A 110 10.35 9.13 -4.33
N PHE A 111 10.18 7.89 -3.87
CA PHE A 111 11.30 7.01 -3.55
C PHE A 111 12.14 6.67 -4.76
N THR A 112 11.50 6.34 -5.88
CA THR A 112 12.20 6.09 -7.14
C THR A 112 12.93 7.33 -7.63
N ALA A 113 12.29 8.50 -7.58
CA ALA A 113 12.90 9.76 -8.03
C ALA A 113 14.14 10.10 -7.21
N GLU A 114 14.05 10.03 -5.88
CA GLU A 114 15.15 10.36 -4.99
C GLU A 114 16.36 9.42 -5.21
N ILE A 115 16.15 8.10 -5.23
CA ILE A 115 17.26 7.15 -5.47
C ILE A 115 17.80 7.30 -6.89
N ALA A 116 16.93 7.52 -7.88
CA ALA A 116 17.36 7.72 -9.26
C ALA A 116 18.25 8.96 -9.39
N THR A 117 17.87 10.08 -8.75
CA THR A 117 18.69 11.29 -8.75
C THR A 117 20.04 11.06 -8.08
N MET A 118 20.08 10.36 -6.94
CA MET A 118 21.32 9.96 -6.28
C MET A 118 22.18 9.06 -7.18
N LYS A 119 21.56 8.20 -7.99
CA LYS A 119 22.29 7.34 -8.91
C LYS A 119 22.88 8.11 -10.09
N VAL A 120 22.10 9.02 -10.68
CA VAL A 120 22.53 9.85 -11.82
C VAL A 120 23.60 10.87 -11.43
N THR A 121 23.59 11.34 -10.18
CA THR A 121 24.60 12.23 -9.62
C THR A 121 25.80 11.49 -9.00
N GLU A 122 25.92 10.19 -9.25
CA GLU A 122 27.02 9.31 -8.78
C GLU A 122 27.18 9.23 -7.25
N GLN A 123 26.23 9.77 -6.47
CA GLN A 123 26.26 9.73 -5.00
C GLN A 123 26.22 8.29 -4.46
N ILE A 124 25.55 7.38 -5.18
CA ILE A 124 25.53 5.95 -4.82
C ILE A 124 26.89 5.30 -5.04
N ASP A 125 27.66 5.75 -6.04
CA ASP A 125 28.98 5.22 -6.35
C ASP A 125 30.02 5.67 -5.32
N VAL A 126 29.85 6.88 -4.78
CA VAL A 126 30.62 7.37 -3.61
C VAL A 126 30.43 6.46 -2.40
N LEU A 127 29.22 5.94 -2.14
CA LEU A 127 28.99 5.01 -1.03
C LEU A 127 29.81 3.71 -1.18
N TYR A 128 29.97 3.20 -2.40
CA TYR A 128 30.81 2.03 -2.65
C TYR A 128 32.29 2.30 -2.37
N VAL A 129 32.79 3.49 -2.72
CA VAL A 129 34.17 3.91 -2.41
C VAL A 129 34.39 4.01 -0.90
N LEU A 130 33.40 4.48 -0.16
CA LEU A 130 33.42 4.56 1.30
C LEU A 130 33.18 3.20 2.00
N GLN A 131 33.15 2.09 1.25
CA GLN A 131 32.86 0.75 1.75
C GLN A 131 31.51 0.65 2.51
N ALA A 132 30.57 1.55 2.20
CA ALA A 132 29.24 1.56 2.78
C ALA A 132 28.25 0.87 1.83
N ASN A 133 27.52 -0.12 2.33
CA ASN A 133 26.52 -0.84 1.52
C ASN A 133 25.30 0.07 1.22
N PRO A 134 25.04 0.48 -0.04
CA PRO A 134 23.99 1.44 -0.34
C PRO A 134 22.58 0.88 -0.12
N ILE A 135 22.38 -0.42 -0.31
CA ILE A 135 21.11 -1.09 0.00
C ILE A 135 20.77 -0.93 1.49
N ASN A 136 21.78 -1.09 2.33
CA ASN A 136 21.66 -1.02 3.78
C ASN A 136 21.41 0.39 4.32
N TYR A 137 21.81 1.41 3.55
CA TYR A 137 21.73 2.82 3.92
C TYR A 137 20.51 3.52 3.33
N LEU A 138 20.16 3.22 2.07
CA LEU A 138 19.10 3.90 1.32
C LEU A 138 17.79 3.11 1.32
N VAL A 139 17.85 1.81 1.03
CA VAL A 139 16.65 0.98 0.76
C VAL A 139 15.99 0.55 2.06
N LEU A 140 16.78 0.03 3.01
CA LEU A 140 16.25 -0.53 4.25
C LEU A 140 15.37 0.44 5.07
N PRO A 141 15.78 1.69 5.38
CA PRO A 141 14.94 2.59 6.17
C PRO A 141 13.60 2.88 5.48
N ARG A 142 13.57 2.90 4.13
CA ARG A 142 12.34 3.10 3.35
C ARG A 142 11.42 1.89 3.39
N VAL A 143 11.98 0.68 3.32
CA VAL A 143 11.21 -0.56 3.46
C VAL A 143 10.57 -0.63 4.85
N LEU A 144 11.34 -0.34 5.91
CA LEU A 144 10.81 -0.31 7.28
C LEU A 144 9.76 0.78 7.47
N ALA A 145 9.98 1.98 6.92
CA ALA A 145 8.99 3.06 6.95
C ALA A 145 7.69 2.64 6.24
N CYS A 146 7.77 2.03 5.05
CA CYS A 146 6.59 1.51 4.35
C CYS A 146 5.84 0.44 5.17
N LEU A 147 6.57 -0.51 5.76
CA LEU A 147 5.97 -1.59 6.53
C LEU A 147 5.20 -1.08 7.75
N VAL A 148 5.69 -0.03 8.41
CA VAL A 148 4.98 0.54 9.57
C VAL A 148 3.86 1.49 9.13
N MET A 149 4.12 2.34 8.13
CA MET A 149 3.19 3.42 7.79
C MET A 149 1.99 2.98 6.94
N LEU A 150 2.13 2.00 6.04
CA LEU A 150 0.99 1.55 5.24
C LEU A 150 -0.14 0.92 6.06
N PRO A 151 0.09 -0.01 7.01
CA PRO A 151 -1.01 -0.51 7.84
C PRO A 151 -1.62 0.61 8.68
N LEU A 152 -0.83 1.53 9.24
CA LEU A 152 -1.37 2.69 9.97
C LEU A 152 -2.28 3.57 9.09
N LEU A 153 -1.84 3.90 7.88
CA LEU A 153 -2.63 4.66 6.92
C LEU A 153 -3.90 3.92 6.50
N ASN A 154 -3.84 2.59 6.36
CA ASN A 154 -5.01 1.76 6.07
C ASN A 154 -6.06 1.84 7.18
N ILE A 155 -5.66 1.82 8.44
CA ILE A 155 -6.59 1.95 9.58
C ILE A 155 -7.34 3.28 9.54
N PHE A 156 -6.62 4.38 9.29
CA PHE A 156 -7.27 5.69 9.16
C PHE A 156 -8.18 5.76 7.94
N ALA A 157 -7.76 5.22 6.78
CA ALA A 157 -8.58 5.16 5.58
C ALA A 157 -9.88 4.38 5.81
N LEU A 158 -9.79 3.22 6.48
CA LEU A 158 -10.92 2.38 6.83
C LEU A 158 -11.90 3.13 7.74
N ALA A 159 -11.39 3.77 8.81
CA ALA A 159 -12.21 4.57 9.72
C ALA A 159 -12.94 5.71 8.98
N THR A 160 -12.24 6.45 8.10
CA THR A 160 -12.87 7.51 7.30
C THR A 160 -13.88 6.99 6.29
N SER A 161 -13.62 5.83 5.69
CA SER A 161 -14.52 5.20 4.72
C SER A 161 -15.82 4.79 5.41
N ILE A 162 -15.75 4.12 6.57
CA ILE A 162 -16.94 3.72 7.34
C ILE A 162 -17.71 4.95 7.84
N ALA A 163 -17.02 5.98 8.34
CA ALA A 163 -17.68 7.21 8.78
C ALA A 163 -18.44 7.88 7.61
N SER A 164 -17.83 7.92 6.43
CA SER A 164 -18.48 8.40 5.22
C SER A 164 -19.69 7.55 4.82
N SER A 165 -19.61 6.23 4.96
CA SER A 165 -20.71 5.32 4.65
C SER A 165 -21.92 5.52 5.57
N ILE A 166 -21.68 5.74 6.87
CA ILE A 166 -22.74 6.06 7.84
C ILE A 166 -23.39 7.41 7.48
N PHE A 167 -22.59 8.41 7.12
CA PHE A 167 -23.09 9.73 6.73
C PHE A 167 -23.99 9.66 5.49
N VAL A 168 -23.56 8.97 4.43
CA VAL A 168 -24.33 8.88 3.18
C VAL A 168 -25.59 8.02 3.33
N SER A 169 -25.50 6.88 4.02
CA SER A 169 -26.64 6.00 4.23
C SER A 169 -27.75 6.64 5.07
N SER A 170 -27.38 7.41 6.10
CA SER A 170 -28.35 8.11 6.95
C SER A 170 -29.05 9.28 6.24
N ILE A 171 -28.31 10.06 5.43
CA ILE A 171 -28.87 11.24 4.76
C ILE A 171 -29.70 10.88 3.53
N LEU A 172 -29.21 9.96 2.69
CA LEU A 172 -29.86 9.69 1.39
C LEU A 172 -30.92 8.60 1.47
N TYR A 173 -30.73 7.59 2.33
CA TYR A 173 -31.58 6.40 2.39
C TYR A 173 -32.33 6.27 3.73
N TYR A 174 -32.21 7.27 4.61
CA TYR A 174 -32.87 7.32 5.92
C TYR A 174 -32.61 6.07 6.80
N ILE A 175 -31.44 5.43 6.61
CA ILE A 175 -31.03 4.28 7.43
C ILE A 175 -30.45 4.84 8.72
N PRO A 176 -31.03 4.53 9.89
CA PRO A 176 -30.51 5.04 11.15
C PRO A 176 -29.11 4.48 11.42
N PRO A 177 -28.16 5.30 11.92
CA PRO A 177 -26.79 4.86 12.19
C PRO A 177 -26.68 3.64 13.12
N SER A 178 -27.64 3.47 14.05
CA SER A 178 -27.71 2.29 14.92
C SER A 178 -27.88 1.01 14.12
N VAL A 179 -28.84 0.96 13.17
CA VAL A 179 -29.07 -0.22 12.32
C VAL A 179 -27.85 -0.52 11.44
N PHE A 180 -27.15 0.52 10.96
CA PHE A 180 -25.91 0.33 10.22
C PHE A 180 -24.82 -0.33 11.08
N LEU A 181 -24.63 0.15 12.31
CA LEU A 181 -23.60 -0.36 13.22
C LEU A 181 -23.96 -1.75 13.75
N ASP A 182 -25.23 -1.99 14.08
CA ASP A 182 -25.72 -3.29 14.54
C ASP A 182 -25.59 -4.36 13.45
N SER A 183 -25.76 -3.98 12.17
CA SER A 183 -25.53 -4.88 11.04
C SER A 183 -24.04 -5.05 10.68
N SER A 184 -23.15 -4.20 11.17
CA SER A 184 -21.71 -4.31 10.88
C SER A 184 -21.07 -5.47 11.63
N SER A 185 -21.07 -6.64 11.01
CA SER A 185 -20.45 -7.86 11.54
C SER A 185 -18.94 -7.88 11.26
N ILE A 186 -18.17 -6.98 11.89
CA ILE A 186 -16.72 -6.93 11.71
C ILE A 186 -16.07 -7.91 12.70
N SER A 187 -15.39 -8.93 12.19
CA SER A 187 -14.55 -9.78 13.04
C SER A 187 -13.17 -9.14 13.25
N ILE A 188 -12.57 -9.36 14.43
CA ILE A 188 -11.18 -8.93 14.69
C ILE A 188 -10.22 -9.53 13.67
N LEU A 189 -10.53 -10.73 13.17
CA LEU A 189 -9.73 -11.44 12.17
C LEU A 189 -9.72 -10.70 10.83
N ASP A 190 -10.85 -10.15 10.38
CA ASP A 190 -10.92 -9.37 9.13
C ASP A 190 -10.02 -8.13 9.20
N PHE A 191 -9.95 -7.47 10.35
CA PHE A 191 -9.09 -6.31 10.56
C PHE A 191 -7.58 -6.68 10.56
N VAL A 192 -7.23 -7.81 11.19
CA VAL A 192 -5.87 -8.35 11.17
C VAL A 192 -5.47 -8.70 9.74
N TYR A 193 -6.35 -9.35 9.00
CA TYR A 193 -6.14 -9.70 7.59
C TYR A 193 -5.96 -8.47 6.70
N SER A 194 -6.78 -7.43 6.88
CA SER A 194 -6.60 -6.14 6.18
C SER A 194 -5.22 -5.53 6.46
N SER A 195 -4.77 -5.57 7.72
CA SER A 195 -3.47 -5.04 8.14
C SER A 195 -2.29 -5.85 7.55
N ILE A 196 -2.42 -7.18 7.49
CA ILE A 196 -1.43 -8.06 6.86
C ILE A 196 -1.32 -7.77 5.36
N LYS A 197 -2.45 -7.60 4.65
CA LYS A 197 -2.43 -7.18 3.24
C LYS A 197 -1.69 -5.85 3.06
N ALA A 198 -2.01 -4.85 3.86
CA ALA A 198 -1.35 -3.54 3.81
C ALA A 198 0.16 -3.63 4.07
N LEU A 199 0.61 -4.49 4.99
CA LEU A 199 2.02 -4.79 5.23
C LEU A 199 2.69 -5.37 3.98
N VAL A 200 2.08 -6.37 3.35
CA VAL A 200 2.60 -7.00 2.14
C VAL A 200 2.70 -5.98 1.00
N PHE A 201 1.67 -5.15 0.82
CA PHE A 201 1.70 -4.06 -0.17
C PHE A 201 2.82 -3.06 0.11
N GLY A 202 3.06 -2.69 1.37
CA GLY A 202 4.18 -1.80 1.71
C GLY A 202 5.55 -2.37 1.41
N PHE A 203 5.72 -3.67 1.60
CA PHE A 203 6.94 -4.36 1.17
C PHE A 203 7.12 -4.32 -0.35
N ILE A 204 6.08 -4.62 -1.11
CA ILE A 204 6.11 -4.61 -2.58
C ILE A 204 6.43 -3.22 -3.11
N ILE A 205 5.75 -2.18 -2.61
CA ILE A 205 5.94 -0.79 -3.06
C ILE A 205 7.37 -0.35 -2.82
N SER A 206 7.87 -0.51 -1.58
CA SER A 206 9.21 -0.06 -1.23
C SER A 206 10.31 -0.79 -2.02
N THR A 207 10.20 -2.11 -2.17
CA THR A 207 11.20 -2.91 -2.88
C THR A 207 11.23 -2.61 -4.37
N ILE A 208 10.06 -2.54 -5.02
CA ILE A 208 9.96 -2.22 -6.45
C ILE A 208 10.48 -0.80 -6.70
N SER A 209 10.01 0.19 -5.91
CA SER A 209 10.42 1.59 -6.07
C SER A 209 11.92 1.81 -5.89
N CYS A 210 12.51 1.18 -4.88
CA CYS A 210 13.95 1.27 -4.67
C CYS A 210 14.74 0.53 -5.77
N SER A 211 14.24 -0.61 -6.26
CA SER A 211 14.91 -1.36 -7.32
C SER A 211 14.97 -0.58 -8.65
N TRP A 212 13.87 0.07 -9.02
CA TRP A 212 13.83 0.95 -10.20
C TRP A 212 14.74 2.15 -10.03
N GLY A 213 14.78 2.76 -8.83
CA GLY A 213 15.69 3.86 -8.52
C GLY A 213 17.16 3.49 -8.66
N LEU A 214 17.58 2.35 -8.12
CA LEU A 214 18.98 1.90 -8.15
C LEU A 214 19.47 1.52 -9.56
N ASN A 215 18.55 1.18 -10.46
CA ASN A 215 18.86 0.74 -11.80
C ASN A 215 18.68 1.84 -12.86
N THR A 216 18.37 3.08 -12.47
CA THR A 216 18.28 4.19 -13.42
C THR A 216 19.64 4.55 -13.98
N GLN A 217 19.72 4.75 -15.30
CA GLN A 217 20.93 5.15 -16.01
C GLN A 217 20.60 6.25 -17.02
N GLY A 218 21.53 7.18 -17.22
CA GLY A 218 21.36 8.35 -18.09
C GLY A 218 21.03 9.61 -17.30
N GLY A 219 20.45 10.62 -17.96
CA GLY A 219 20.15 11.93 -17.36
C GLY A 219 18.75 12.05 -16.76
N ALA A 220 18.31 13.30 -16.53
CA ALA A 220 17.01 13.62 -15.92
C ALA A 220 15.79 12.97 -16.61
N ARG A 221 15.84 12.77 -17.94
CA ARG A 221 14.78 12.07 -18.68
C ARG A 221 14.59 10.62 -18.24
N SER A 222 15.68 9.92 -17.90
CA SER A 222 15.62 8.55 -17.41
C SER A 222 15.01 8.46 -16.01
N VAL A 223 15.21 9.48 -15.17
CA VAL A 223 14.58 9.57 -13.85
C VAL A 223 13.06 9.53 -13.97
N GLY A 224 12.48 10.38 -14.83
CA GLY A 224 11.03 10.39 -15.07
C GLY A 224 10.48 9.10 -15.69
N ARG A 225 11.26 8.43 -16.56
CA ARG A 225 10.87 7.15 -17.14
C ARG A 225 10.87 6.02 -16.10
N SER A 226 11.84 6.01 -15.20
CA SER A 226 11.91 4.99 -14.15
C SER A 226 10.87 5.22 -13.06
N THR A 227 10.54 6.46 -12.70
CA THR A 227 9.46 6.75 -11.75
C THR A 227 8.11 6.24 -12.26
N THR A 228 7.78 6.55 -13.51
CA THR A 228 6.54 6.07 -14.15
C THR A 228 6.51 4.54 -14.29
N SER A 229 7.62 3.93 -14.74
CA SER A 229 7.72 2.47 -14.86
C SER A 229 7.63 1.77 -13.50
N SER A 230 8.18 2.38 -12.46
CA SER A 230 8.07 1.87 -11.08
C SER A 230 6.64 1.86 -10.59
N VAL A 231 5.89 2.95 -10.79
CA VAL A 231 4.49 3.05 -10.38
C VAL A 231 3.64 2.02 -11.11
N VAL A 232 3.81 1.87 -12.43
CA VAL A 232 3.04 0.88 -13.20
C VAL A 232 3.35 -0.55 -12.75
N THR A 233 4.63 -0.89 -12.56
CA THR A 233 5.01 -2.25 -12.14
C THR A 233 4.57 -2.58 -10.71
N SER A 234 4.65 -1.62 -9.79
CA SER A 234 4.16 -1.82 -8.42
C SER A 234 2.64 -1.98 -8.38
N LEU A 235 1.88 -1.19 -9.14
CA LEU A 235 0.42 -1.35 -9.24
C LEU A 235 0.02 -2.72 -9.79
N LEU A 236 0.68 -3.20 -10.86
CA LEU A 236 0.42 -4.53 -11.40
C LEU A 236 0.71 -5.63 -10.37
N CYS A 237 1.85 -5.54 -9.67
CA CYS A 237 2.19 -6.49 -8.61
C CYS A 237 1.19 -6.45 -7.44
N ILE A 238 0.73 -5.26 -7.03
CA ILE A 238 -0.28 -5.11 -5.98
C ILE A 238 -1.56 -5.83 -6.37
N PHE A 239 -2.10 -5.62 -7.57
CA PHE A 239 -3.34 -6.28 -7.98
C PHE A 239 -3.22 -7.81 -8.11
N ILE A 240 -2.08 -8.30 -8.62
CA ILE A 240 -1.83 -9.76 -8.70
C ILE A 240 -1.76 -10.36 -7.29
N ILE A 241 -1.03 -9.71 -6.39
CA ILE A 241 -0.83 -10.22 -5.03
C ILE A 241 -2.09 -10.05 -4.18
N ASP A 242 -2.89 -9.01 -4.43
CA ASP A 242 -4.19 -8.82 -3.79
C ASP A 242 -5.11 -10.00 -4.09
N PHE A 243 -5.27 -10.37 -5.37
CA PHE A 243 -6.07 -11.54 -5.75
C PHE A 243 -5.60 -12.82 -5.05
N LEU A 244 -4.28 -13.07 -5.03
CA LEU A 244 -3.71 -14.25 -4.36
C LEU A 244 -3.99 -14.23 -2.85
N LEU A 245 -3.76 -13.09 -2.18
CA LEU A 245 -4.01 -12.94 -0.75
C LEU A 245 -5.50 -13.10 -0.43
N SER A 246 -6.39 -12.46 -1.19
CA SER A 246 -7.84 -12.60 -1.03
C SER A 246 -8.26 -14.05 -1.15
N TYR A 247 -7.74 -14.77 -2.15
CA TYR A 247 -8.00 -16.19 -2.31
C TYR A 247 -7.52 -16.99 -1.10
N PHE A 248 -6.26 -16.87 -0.69
CA PHE A 248 -5.73 -17.65 0.44
C PHE A 248 -6.40 -17.35 1.78
N MET A 249 -6.76 -16.09 2.03
CA MET A 249 -7.26 -15.63 3.34
C MET A 249 -8.77 -15.83 3.48
N PHE A 250 -9.54 -15.65 2.41
CA PHE A 250 -11.00 -15.66 2.47
C PHE A 250 -11.65 -16.90 1.84
N HIS A 251 -10.89 -17.78 1.17
CA HIS A 251 -11.44 -19.02 0.60
C HIS A 251 -12.10 -19.94 1.64
N THR A 252 -11.64 -19.90 2.89
CA THR A 252 -12.19 -20.72 4.00
C THR A 252 -13.24 -19.98 4.83
N SER A 253 -13.52 -18.70 4.55
CA SER A 253 -14.47 -17.92 5.33
C SER A 253 -15.91 -18.29 4.94
N VAL A 254 -16.69 -18.77 5.92
CA VAL A 254 -18.11 -19.10 5.77
C VAL A 254 -18.85 -17.92 5.13
N SER A 255 -19.61 -18.18 4.07
CA SER A 255 -20.35 -17.16 3.34
C SER A 255 -21.42 -16.53 4.23
N VAL A 256 -21.55 -15.21 4.17
CA VAL A 256 -22.54 -14.41 4.91
C VAL A 256 -23.99 -14.88 4.68
N PHE A 257 -24.26 -15.59 3.58
CA PHE A 257 -25.57 -16.17 3.27
C PHE A 257 -25.91 -17.48 4.01
N GLN A 258 -25.07 -17.94 4.94
CA GLN A 258 -25.31 -19.16 5.73
C GLN A 258 -25.71 -18.91 7.20
N ILE A 259 -26.04 -17.67 7.56
CA ILE A 259 -26.64 -17.32 8.86
C ILE A 259 -27.98 -16.64 8.57
#